data_AF-A0A4S8IHV7-F1
#
_entry.id   AF-A0A4S8IHV7-F1
#
_cell.length_a   1.000
_cell.length_b   1.000
_cell.length_c   1.000
_cell.angle_alpha   90.00
_cell.angle_beta   90.00
_cell.angle_gamma   90.00
#
_symmetry.space_group_name_H-M   'P 1'
#
loop_
_entity.id
_entity.type
_entity.pdbx_description
1 polymer ?
#
loop_
_entity_poly.entity_id
_entity_poly.type
_entity_poly.pdbx_seq_one_letter_code
_entity_poly.pdbx_strand_id
1 'polypeptide(L)' 'MQECDARMQERAAELMEQVRSMFKDTTDILQTMDLVDSIQLLGLSYHFEKEISEALNRVHDADFNDHALYETALRCL' A
#
# COMPACT_ATOMS: atom_id res chain seq x y z
N MET A 1 31.02 -1.01 20.29
CA MET A 1 30.06 0.01 19.79
C MET A 1 29.51 -0.32 18.40
N GLN A 2 29.71 -1.54 17.87
CA GLN A 2 29.20 -1.98 16.55
C GLN A 2 27.95 -2.89 16.64
N GLU A 3 27.72 -3.56 17.77
CA GLU A 3 26.55 -4.46 17.94
C GLU A 3 25.22 -3.72 18.10
N CYS A 4 25.23 -2.45 18.53
CA CYS A 4 24.00 -1.68 18.71
C CYS A 4 23.38 -1.32 17.35
N ASP A 5 24.22 -0.96 16.38
CA ASP A 5 23.79 -0.64 15.01
C ASP A 5 23.24 -1.88 14.29
N ALA A 6 23.89 -3.03 14.43
CA ALA A 6 23.43 -4.29 13.85
C ALA A 6 22.03 -4.68 14.38
N ARG A 7 21.80 -4.55 15.69
CA ARG A 7 20.49 -4.82 16.30
C ARG A 7 19.42 -3.80 15.90
N MET A 8 19.79 -2.54 15.69
CA MET A 8 18.85 -1.52 15.20
C MET A 8 18.48 -1.77 13.73
N GLN A 9 19.42 -2.23 12.90
CA GLN A 9 19.16 -2.59 11.52
C GLN A 9 18.26 -3.81 11.38
N GLU A 10 18.47 -4.85 12.20
CA GLU A 10 17.62 -6.04 12.23
C GLU A 10 16.17 -5.69 12.57
N ARG A 11 15.97 -4.87 13.62
CA ARG A 11 14.65 -4.37 14.02
C ARG A 11 13.98 -3.52 12.94
N ALA A 12 14.76 -2.69 12.24
CA ALA A 12 14.25 -1.91 11.12
C ALA A 12 13.79 -2.82 9.97
N ALA A 13 14.55 -3.86 9.64
CA ALA A 13 14.17 -4.83 8.61
C ALA A 13 12.88 -5.59 8.97
N GLU A 14 12.73 -6.04 10.22
CA GLU A 14 11.50 -6.68 10.72
C GLU A 14 10.28 -5.75 10.62
N LEU A 15 10.44 -4.47 10.96
CA LEU A 15 9.38 -3.47 10.83
C LEU A 15 9.03 -3.22 9.36
N MET A 16 10.01 -3.17 8.47
CA MET A 16 9.77 -3.01 7.04
C MET A 16 9.03 -4.21 6.45
N GLU A 17 9.35 -5.44 6.88
CA GLU A 17 8.57 -6.62 6.48
C GLU A 17 7.14 -6.59 6.98
N GLN A 18 6.90 -6.15 8.22
CA GLN A 18 5.55 -6.00 8.75
C GLN A 18 4.73 -5.01 7.90
N VAL A 19 5.33 -3.86 7.53
CA VAL A 19 4.68 -2.89 6.63
C VAL A 19 4.38 -3.52 5.26
N ARG A 20 5.26 -4.36 4.72
CA ARG A 20 4.98 -5.10 3.48
C ARG A 20 3.84 -6.10 3.62
N SER A 21 3.69 -6.76 4.77
CA SER A 21 2.54 -7.63 5.03
C SER A 21 1.25 -6.83 5.10
N MET A 22 1.27 -5.66 5.76
CA MET A 22 0.12 -4.78 5.84
C MET A 22 -0.40 -4.36 4.46
N PHE A 23 0.50 -4.09 3.49
CA PHE A 23 0.09 -3.82 2.10
C PHE A 23 -0.60 -4.99 1.38
N LYS A 24 -0.35 -6.23 1.81
CA LYS A 24 -0.97 -7.43 1.22
C LYS A 24 -2.27 -7.81 1.92
N ASP A 25 -2.31 -7.62 3.24
CA ASP A 25 -3.45 -8.00 4.08
C ASP A 25 -4.57 -6.95 4.06
N THR A 26 -4.24 -5.70 3.73
CA THR A 26 -5.22 -4.61 3.65
C THR A 26 -6.01 -4.69 2.36
N THR A 27 -7.29 -5.07 2.47
CA THR A 27 -8.25 -5.08 1.36
C THR A 27 -9.01 -3.75 1.24
N ASP A 28 -8.95 -2.90 2.27
CA ASP A 28 -9.64 -1.61 2.31
C ASP A 28 -8.77 -0.52 1.64
N ILE A 29 -9.37 0.15 0.67
CA ILE A 29 -8.77 1.24 -0.10
C ILE A 29 -8.33 2.39 0.83
N LEU A 30 -9.15 2.74 1.81
CA LEU A 30 -8.87 3.86 2.72
C LEU A 30 -7.68 3.56 3.63
N GLN A 31 -7.65 2.36 4.22
CA GLN A 31 -6.54 1.92 5.06
C GLN A 31 -5.24 1.80 4.26
N THR A 32 -5.34 1.41 3.00
CA THR A 32 -4.19 1.35 2.09
C THR A 32 -3.65 2.75 1.82
N MET A 33 -4.50 3.74 1.56
CA MET A 33 -4.09 5.14 1.36
C MET A 33 -3.45 5.72 2.64
N ASP A 34 -4.03 5.49 3.82
CA ASP A 34 -3.47 5.94 5.10
C ASP A 34 -2.06 5.37 5.34
N LEU A 35 -1.83 4.10 4.95
CA LEU A 35 -0.52 3.45 5.03
C LEU A 35 0.49 4.10 4.07
N VAL A 36 0.08 4.38 2.83
CA VAL A 36 0.91 5.07 1.83
C VAL A 36 1.29 6.46 2.31
N ASP A 37 0.33 7.23 2.83
CA ASP A 37 0.55 8.58 3.34
C ASP A 37 1.53 8.57 4.52
N SER A 38 1.38 7.62 5.44
CA SER A 38 2.30 7.44 6.56
C SER A 38 3.73 7.17 6.08
N ILE A 39 3.91 6.28 5.10
CA ILE A 39 5.22 5.91 4.54
C ILE A 39 5.87 7.07 3.79
N GLN A 40 5.08 7.83 3.03
CA GLN A 40 5.56 9.03 2.36
C GLN A 40 5.99 10.10 3.37
N LEU A 41 5.22 10.31 4.44
CA LEU A 41 5.57 11.25 5.51
C LEU A 41 6.83 10.84 6.27
N LEU A 42 7.04 9.53 6.43
CA LEU A 42 8.26 8.94 7.00
C LEU A 42 9.48 9.06 6.05
N GLY A 43 9.29 9.47 4.79
CA GLY A 43 10.35 9.55 3.79
C GLY A 43 10.87 8.18 3.33
N LEU A 44 10.09 7.11 3.58
CA LEU A 44 10.45 5.73 3.24
C LEU A 44 9.87 5.26 1.90
N SER A 45 9.21 6.16 1.16
CA SER A 45 8.53 5.85 -0.11
C SER A 45 9.41 5.08 -1.10
N TYR A 46 10.72 5.34 -1.13
CA TYR A 46 11.66 4.66 -2.02
C TYR A 46 11.79 3.14 -1.77
N HIS A 47 11.51 2.67 -0.56
CA HIS A 47 11.59 1.24 -0.22
C HIS A 47 10.32 0.46 -0.55
N PHE A 48 9.22 1.19 -0.78
CA PHE A 48 7.88 0.62 -0.95
C PHE A 48 7.23 1.07 -2.26
N GLU A 49 8.00 1.61 -3.21
CA GLU A 49 7.47 2.15 -4.48
C GLU A 49 6.64 1.11 -5.24
N LYS A 50 7.08 -0.15 -5.21
CA LYS A 50 6.36 -1.27 -5.83
C LYS A 50 5.03 -1.53 -5.14
N GLU A 51 5.04 -1.64 -3.81
CA GLU A 51 3.86 -1.89 -2.99
C GLU A 51 2.85 -0.74 -3.10
N ILE A 52 3.32 0.51 -3.13
CA ILE A 52 2.50 1.71 -3.33
C ILE A 52 1.84 1.69 -4.73
N SER A 53 2.59 1.32 -5.76
CA SER A 53 2.06 1.22 -7.13
C SER A 53 1.02 0.10 -7.27
N GLU A 54 1.27 -1.07 -6.67
CA GLU A 54 0.30 -2.17 -6.63
C GLU A 54 -0.96 -1.79 -5.86
N ALA A 55 -0.81 -1.11 -4.72
CA ALA A 55 -1.92 -0.56 -3.94
C ALA A 55 -2.78 0.40 -4.76
N LEU A 56 -2.18 1.41 -5.40
CA LEU A 56 -2.88 2.38 -6.24
C LEU A 56 -3.61 1.72 -7.42
N ASN A 57 -2.99 0.71 -8.05
CA ASN A 57 -3.65 -0.05 -9.12
C ASN A 57 -4.88 -0.81 -8.60
N ARG A 58 -4.83 -1.42 -7.41
CA ARG A 58 -6.00 -2.09 -6.81
C ARG A 58 -7.12 -1.10 -6.51
N VAL A 59 -6.80 0.08 -6.00
CA VAL A 59 -7.79 1.15 -5.78
C VAL A 59 -8.46 1.53 -7.10
N HIS A 60 -7.66 1.71 -8.15
CA HIS A 60 -8.16 2.09 -9.47
C HIS A 60 -9.05 1.02 -10.09
N ASP A 61 -8.66 -0.26 -10.01
CA ASP A 61 -9.46 -1.38 -10.52
C ASP A 61 -10.78 -1.55 -9.76
N ALA A 62 -10.78 -1.30 -8.44
CA ALA A 62 -12.00 -1.36 -7.63
C ALA A 62 -13.00 -0.26 -8.03
N ASP A 63 -12.51 0.95 -8.30
CA ASP A 63 -13.33 2.11 -8.72
C ASP A 63 -13.89 1.92 -10.15
N PHE A 64 -13.11 1.34 -11.06
CA PHE A 64 -13.57 1.03 -12.41
C PHE A 64 -14.67 -0.02 -12.48
N ASN A 65 -14.64 -1.02 -11.59
CA ASN A 65 -15.67 -2.06 -11.59
C ASN A 65 -17.04 -1.51 -11.19
N ASP A 66 -17.06 -0.50 -10.31
CA ASP A 66 -18.29 0.20 -9.91
C ASP A 66 -18.79 1.12 -11.06
N HIS A 67 -17.88 1.76 -11.79
CA HIS A 67 -18.23 2.53 -12.99
C HIS A 67 -18.70 1.66 -14.17
N ALA A 68 -18.15 0.46 -14.34
CA ALA A 68 -18.58 -0.49 -15.38
C ALA A 68 -20.04 -0.96 -15.16
N LEU A 69 -20.48 -1.08 -13.91
CA LEU A 69 -21.89 -1.37 -13.57
C LEU A 69 -22.82 -0.22 -14.00
N TYR A 70 -22.41 1.03 -13.80
CA TYR A 70 -23.17 2.20 -14.26
C TYR A 70 -23.21 2.30 -15.80
N GLU A 71 -22.09 2.01 -16.45
CA GLU A 71 -21.99 2.07 -17.91
C GLU A 71 -22.79 0.96 -18.61
N THR A 72 -22.79 -0.26 -18.05
CA THR A 72 -23.65 -1.36 -18.53
C THR A 72 -25.13 -1.08 -18.29
N ALA A 73 -25.50 -0.46 -17.17
CA ALA A 73 -26.88 -0.05 -16.91
C ALA A 73 -27.37 1.01 -17.92
N LEU A 74 -26.53 1.99 -18.27
CA LEU A 74 -26.86 3.00 -19.29
C LEU A 74 -26.93 2.43 -20.70
N ARG A 75 -26.11 1.42 -21.03
CA ARG A 75 -26.13 0.78 -22.34
C ARG A 75 -27.35 -0.13 -22.55
N CYS A 76 -28.00 -0.55 -21.46
CA CYS A 76 -29.24 -1.32 -21.49
C CYS A 76 -30.51 -0.47 -21.34
N LEU A 77 -30.39 0.86 -21.31
CA LEU A 77 -31.48 1.84 -21.30
C LEU A 77 -31.67 2.44 -22.70
#